data_AF-A0A9P3JKH4-F1
#
_entry.id   AF-A0A9P3JKH4-F1
#
_cell.length_a   1.000
_cell.length_b   1.000
_cell.length_c   1.000
_cell.angle_alpha   90.00
_cell.angle_beta   90.00
_cell.angle_gamma   90.00
#
_symmetry.space_group_name_H-M   'P 1'
#
loop_
_entity.id
_entity.type
_entity.pdbx_description
1 polymer ?
#
loop_
_entity_poly.entity_id
_entity_poly.type
_entity_poly.pdbx_seq_one_letter_code
_entity_poly.pdbx_strand_id
1 'polypeptide(L)'
;MMTRTSLVRLSLNAVIILALLEIAAHPIAVTAKKAGPRRPPPPNLKPSSEILPMCRSSGAVNLTVSPKFVGTTWRGWGTSLAWFANYVGGLPQKKLNEMLDLLFTKDGLALNIVRYNIGGGHNKKRSPQFYQMEQTDWRGMPGFKPTEAGPFDWSADERQRNVLQGAKERGANVFEAFSNSPPWWMTKSGDVAGPPLIGQSNLKQEYESAFAYYLTTVVEQFAKKWGVTFDSLEPFNEALEGFWQQGNAHEGCSFDAPAMGRIIKYTSDSLKKKGLQTKLVGVDSWSPATATLSQVANHQLLSRINVHSYMNRYDEDDVAKIYENNFARVRETAKQLGKDVWVSEAGPIGKSGNSWDVSLYMARNVIETVNIMEASAYVYWQAYDLGSGWSLIDFPTNYNPGFQGAMKTPKPNKRFWMFKHFTMLAKPGSKPLKVGSDCSHGISAFYNPGDNRVTVFLVNQQAKERRVTINLQGFRRNVGGSTRVVVRRTSFATNLGKKVYTRFGGKATLTVWGQSLVSVTFTNMSD
;
A
#
# COMPACT_ATOMS: atom_id res chain seq x y z
N MET A 1 -86.66 -15.93 -1.72
CA MET A 1 -87.51 -14.98 -2.47
C MET A 1 -86.62 -13.76 -2.78
N MET A 2 -86.08 -13.60 -4.00
CA MET A 2 -86.66 -12.85 -5.16
C MET A 2 -87.36 -11.55 -4.73
N THR A 3 -86.99 -10.34 -5.18
CA THR A 3 -86.95 -9.78 -6.57
C THR A 3 -85.99 -8.55 -6.64
N ARG A 4 -85.21 -8.20 -7.70
CA ARG A 4 -85.49 -7.73 -9.09
C ARG A 4 -86.39 -6.47 -9.12
N THR A 5 -86.18 -5.32 -9.79
CA THR A 5 -85.26 -4.85 -10.87
C THR A 5 -85.50 -3.33 -11.13
N SER A 6 -84.49 -2.58 -11.66
CA SER A 6 -84.56 -1.52 -12.72
C SER A 6 -85.38 -0.20 -12.54
N LEU A 7 -85.13 0.98 -13.14
CA LEU A 7 -84.17 1.53 -14.13
C LEU A 7 -84.24 3.10 -14.12
N VAL A 8 -83.08 3.77 -14.20
CA VAL A 8 -82.66 4.91 -15.11
C VAL A 8 -83.44 6.24 -15.25
N ARG A 9 -82.69 7.35 -15.11
CA ARG A 9 -82.57 8.54 -16.03
C ARG A 9 -81.22 9.25 -15.73
N LEU A 10 -80.15 9.14 -16.52
CA LEU A 10 -79.75 9.85 -17.76
C LEU A 10 -79.65 11.38 -17.66
N SER A 11 -78.40 11.89 -17.58
CA SER A 11 -77.92 13.01 -18.40
C SER A 11 -76.37 13.10 -18.45
N LEU A 12 -75.87 12.96 -19.69
CA LEU A 12 -74.75 13.68 -20.35
C LEU A 12 -73.39 13.85 -19.64
N ASN A 13 -72.40 13.01 -19.99
CA ASN A 13 -71.38 13.33 -21.01
C ASN A 13 -70.38 12.16 -21.20
N ALA A 14 -70.40 11.61 -22.43
CA ALA A 14 -69.34 10.93 -23.19
C ALA A 14 -68.11 10.33 -22.44
N VAL A 15 -67.83 9.02 -22.33
CA VAL A 15 -68.03 7.84 -23.22
C VAL A 15 -67.19 8.08 -24.51
N ILE A 16 -66.21 7.28 -24.99
CA ILE A 16 -65.83 5.88 -24.76
C ILE A 16 -64.70 5.48 -25.77
N ILE A 17 -63.98 4.39 -25.47
CA ILE A 17 -63.40 3.34 -26.36
C ILE A 17 -62.16 3.60 -27.25
N LEU A 18 -61.27 2.58 -27.17
CA LEU A 18 -60.21 2.02 -28.05
C LEU A 18 -58.80 2.17 -27.40
N ALA A 19 -57.98 1.13 -27.19
CA ALA A 19 -57.97 -0.23 -27.73
C ALA A 19 -57.16 -1.20 -26.83
N LEU A 20 -57.59 -2.47 -26.83
CA LEU A 20 -56.73 -3.63 -26.69
C LEU A 20 -55.89 -3.79 -27.96
N LEU A 21 -54.71 -4.42 -27.81
CA LEU A 21 -53.79 -4.93 -28.84
C LEU A 21 -52.80 -3.96 -29.50
N GLU A 22 -51.61 -4.52 -29.73
CA GLU A 22 -50.41 -3.99 -30.39
C GLU A 22 -49.50 -3.02 -29.62
N ILE A 23 -48.50 -3.55 -28.91
CA ILE A 23 -47.15 -2.95 -28.96
C ILE A 23 -46.11 -4.09 -29.02
N ALA A 24 -45.98 -4.68 -30.21
CA ALA A 24 -44.69 -5.19 -30.64
C ALA A 24 -44.04 -4.09 -31.50
N ALA A 25 -42.76 -3.84 -31.20
CA ALA A 25 -41.75 -3.16 -32.02
C ALA A 25 -41.52 -1.63 -31.81
N HIS A 26 -40.29 -1.32 -31.36
CA HIS A 26 -39.48 -0.08 -31.50
C HIS A 26 -39.47 0.98 -30.37
N PRO A 27 -38.32 1.66 -30.13
CA PRO A 27 -37.67 1.75 -28.83
C PRO A 27 -37.95 3.04 -28.04
N ILE A 28 -38.02 2.93 -26.71
CA ILE A 28 -38.12 4.09 -25.80
C ILE A 28 -36.72 4.43 -25.29
N ALA A 29 -36.21 5.59 -25.69
CA ALA A 29 -34.97 6.18 -25.20
C ALA A 29 -35.13 6.63 -23.74
N VAL A 30 -34.34 6.05 -22.84
CA VAL A 30 -34.22 6.47 -21.44
C VAL A 30 -33.32 7.70 -21.38
N THR A 31 -33.89 8.86 -21.06
CA THR A 31 -33.14 10.08 -20.77
C THR A 31 -32.57 10.03 -19.36
N ALA A 32 -31.25 9.98 -19.26
CA ALA A 32 -30.50 10.07 -18.01
C ALA A 32 -30.75 11.42 -17.32
N LYS A 33 -31.31 11.40 -16.10
CA LYS A 33 -31.32 12.59 -15.21
C LYS A 33 -29.87 12.92 -14.84
N LYS A 34 -29.42 14.12 -15.25
CA LYS A 34 -28.12 14.69 -14.94
C LYS A 34 -27.85 14.70 -13.43
N ALA A 35 -26.73 14.12 -13.04
CA ALA A 35 -26.12 14.34 -11.73
C ALA A 35 -25.96 15.85 -11.47
N GLY A 36 -26.25 16.30 -10.25
CA GLY A 36 -26.02 17.68 -9.81
C GLY A 36 -24.55 18.08 -9.98
N PRO A 37 -24.25 19.39 -10.01
CA PRO A 37 -22.90 19.87 -10.28
C PRO A 37 -21.92 19.28 -9.27
N ARG A 38 -20.98 18.48 -9.79
CA ARG A 38 -19.76 18.08 -9.09
C ARG A 38 -19.15 19.35 -8.51
N ARG A 39 -18.80 19.34 -7.22
CA ARG A 39 -17.86 20.35 -6.71
C ARG A 39 -16.65 20.33 -7.66
N PRO A 40 -16.18 21.49 -8.14
CA PRO A 40 -15.00 21.51 -8.98
C PRO A 40 -13.86 20.85 -8.19
N PRO A 41 -12.96 20.12 -8.87
CA PRO A 41 -11.69 19.77 -8.26
C PRO A 41 -11.06 21.05 -7.67
N PRO A 42 -10.22 20.94 -6.62
CA PRO A 42 -9.42 22.09 -6.18
C PRO A 42 -8.81 22.77 -7.40
N PRO A 43 -8.72 24.12 -7.41
CA PRO A 43 -8.38 24.90 -8.59
C PRO A 43 -7.21 24.26 -9.33
N ASN A 44 -7.31 24.20 -10.67
CA ASN A 44 -6.24 23.78 -11.57
C ASN A 44 -4.97 24.58 -11.25
N LEU A 45 -4.18 24.11 -10.29
CA LEU A 45 -2.78 24.43 -10.18
C LEU A 45 -2.18 23.89 -11.48
N LYS A 46 -1.80 24.81 -12.38
CA LYS A 46 -1.04 24.44 -13.56
C LYS A 46 0.14 23.59 -13.08
N PRO A 47 0.46 22.46 -13.72
CA PRO A 47 1.70 21.77 -13.39
C PRO A 47 2.83 22.79 -13.52
N SER A 48 3.48 23.16 -12.41
CA SER A 48 4.73 23.89 -12.53
C SER A 48 5.69 22.95 -13.26
N SER A 49 6.33 23.47 -14.30
CA SER A 49 7.37 22.76 -15.04
C SER A 49 8.66 22.59 -14.22
N GLU A 50 8.71 23.14 -13.01
CA GLU A 50 9.86 23.11 -12.12
C GLU A 50 9.60 22.17 -10.95
N ILE A 51 10.15 20.96 -11.05
CA ILE A 51 10.15 19.97 -9.99
C ILE A 51 10.89 20.55 -8.79
N LEU A 52 10.36 20.41 -7.57
CA LEU A 52 11.06 20.87 -6.37
C LEU A 52 12.46 20.26 -6.29
N PRO A 53 13.52 21.09 -6.16
CA PRO A 53 14.89 20.60 -6.22
C PRO A 53 15.23 19.75 -4.99
N MET A 54 16.21 18.85 -5.17
CA MET A 54 16.83 18.09 -4.07
C MET A 54 17.18 18.99 -2.86
N CYS A 55 17.60 20.23 -3.15
CA CYS A 55 18.01 21.26 -2.22
C CYS A 55 17.46 22.61 -2.67
N ARG A 56 17.09 23.48 -1.73
CA ARG A 56 16.68 24.86 -2.04
C ARG A 56 17.80 25.69 -2.65
N SER A 57 19.06 25.42 -2.29
CA SER A 57 20.22 26.05 -2.93
C SER A 57 20.53 25.47 -4.32
N SER A 58 21.04 26.30 -5.23
CA SER A 58 21.47 25.90 -6.58
C SER A 58 22.95 25.47 -6.66
N GLY A 59 23.72 25.69 -5.59
CA GLY A 59 25.17 25.46 -5.53
C GLY A 59 25.59 24.05 -5.09
N ALA A 60 26.87 23.95 -4.73
CA ALA A 60 27.42 22.73 -4.13
C ALA A 60 26.74 22.42 -2.80
N VAL A 61 26.43 21.15 -2.57
CA VAL A 61 25.67 20.70 -1.39
C VAL A 61 26.65 20.12 -0.37
N ASN A 62 26.61 20.62 0.86
CA ASN A 62 27.39 20.07 1.97
C ASN A 62 26.45 19.39 2.97
N LEU A 63 26.71 18.12 3.24
CA LEU A 63 25.90 17.29 4.13
C LEU A 63 26.71 16.91 5.36
N THR A 64 26.11 17.06 6.54
CA THR A 64 26.68 16.48 7.76
C THR A 64 25.81 15.31 8.18
N VAL A 65 26.36 14.10 8.15
CA VAL A 65 25.67 12.90 8.64
C VAL A 65 26.08 12.69 10.09
N SER A 66 25.11 12.75 10.99
CA SER A 66 25.33 12.55 12.43
C SER A 66 25.11 11.08 12.80
N PRO A 67 25.85 10.51 13.76
CA PRO A 67 25.54 9.19 14.34
C PRO A 67 24.26 9.19 15.20
N LYS A 68 23.58 10.34 15.37
CA LYS A 68 22.30 10.42 16.08
C LYS A 68 21.18 9.80 15.25
N PHE A 69 20.43 8.88 15.86
CA PHE A 69 19.29 8.23 15.20
C PHE A 69 18.09 9.16 15.09
N VAL A 70 17.29 8.91 14.06
CA VAL A 70 15.96 9.50 13.85
C VAL A 70 14.94 8.35 13.90
N GLY A 71 13.85 8.53 14.64
CA GLY A 71 12.83 7.50 14.81
C GLY A 71 13.32 6.25 15.55
N THR A 72 12.83 5.09 15.12
CA THR A 72 13.17 3.77 15.70
C THR A 72 14.00 2.91 14.74
N THR A 73 14.38 1.72 15.19
CA THR A 73 15.16 0.79 14.36
C THR A 73 14.34 0.35 13.15
N TRP A 74 14.94 0.40 11.97
CA TRP A 74 14.30 0.04 10.71
C TRP A 74 13.92 -1.44 10.70
N ARG A 75 12.62 -1.71 10.62
CA ARG A 75 12.02 -3.05 10.58
C ARG A 75 12.17 -3.71 9.22
N GLY A 76 12.17 -2.92 8.15
CA GLY A 76 12.47 -3.41 6.81
C GLY A 76 11.52 -2.95 5.73
N TRP A 77 11.41 -3.79 4.70
CA TRP A 77 10.78 -3.47 3.43
C TRP A 77 9.85 -4.60 3.03
N GLY A 78 8.70 -4.26 2.45
CA GLY A 78 7.70 -5.27 2.09
C GLY A 78 6.90 -5.00 0.83
N THR A 79 5.99 -5.94 0.56
CA THR A 79 4.90 -5.80 -0.40
C THR A 79 3.60 -6.33 0.20
N SER A 80 2.46 -5.79 -0.21
CA SER A 80 1.16 -6.45 -0.03
C SER A 80 1.00 -7.57 -1.05
N LEU A 81 0.46 -8.71 -0.61
CA LEU A 81 0.11 -9.84 -1.48
C LEU A 81 -1.25 -9.67 -2.15
N ALA A 82 -1.99 -8.59 -1.84
CA ALA A 82 -3.31 -8.36 -2.41
C ALA A 82 -3.29 -8.49 -3.94
N TRP A 83 -4.18 -9.35 -4.43
CA TRP A 83 -4.50 -9.58 -5.83
C TRP A 83 -3.38 -10.26 -6.63
N PHE A 84 -2.18 -9.67 -6.73
CA PHE A 84 -1.15 -10.25 -7.59
C PHE A 84 -0.77 -11.66 -7.13
N ALA A 85 -0.76 -11.92 -5.82
CA ALA A 85 -0.38 -13.22 -5.30
C ALA A 85 -1.44 -14.30 -5.58
N ASN A 86 -2.71 -13.91 -5.70
CA ASN A 86 -3.76 -14.82 -6.16
C ASN A 86 -3.49 -15.31 -7.59
N TYR A 87 -2.95 -14.44 -8.45
CA TYR A 87 -2.53 -14.86 -9.79
C TYR A 87 -1.21 -15.63 -9.77
N VAL A 88 -0.17 -15.05 -9.15
CA VAL A 88 1.20 -15.59 -9.13
C VAL A 88 1.27 -16.95 -8.45
N GLY A 89 0.52 -17.15 -7.38
CA GLY A 89 0.49 -18.41 -6.64
C GLY A 89 -0.17 -19.58 -7.36
N GLY A 90 -0.83 -19.32 -8.50
CA GLY A 90 -1.35 -20.37 -9.39
C GLY A 90 -0.41 -20.71 -10.56
N LEU A 91 0.67 -19.96 -10.75
CA LEU A 91 1.61 -20.21 -11.85
C LEU A 91 2.34 -21.56 -11.66
N PRO A 92 2.77 -22.21 -12.76
CA PRO A 92 3.68 -23.35 -12.70
C PRO A 92 4.88 -23.08 -11.80
N GLN A 93 5.28 -24.08 -11.00
CA GLN A 93 6.25 -23.92 -9.90
C GLN A 93 7.52 -23.18 -10.29
N LYS A 94 8.09 -23.48 -11.47
CA LYS A 94 9.28 -22.79 -11.97
C LYS A 94 9.05 -21.27 -12.10
N LYS A 95 7.90 -20.86 -12.63
CA LYS A 95 7.55 -19.45 -12.81
C LYS A 95 7.23 -18.77 -11.48
N LEU A 96 6.50 -19.45 -10.59
CA LEU A 96 6.28 -18.98 -9.22
C LEU A 96 7.62 -18.71 -8.52
N ASN A 97 8.55 -19.66 -8.57
CA ASN A 97 9.88 -19.50 -7.99
C ASN A 97 10.64 -18.31 -8.58
N GLU A 98 10.67 -18.14 -9.91
CA GLU A 98 11.31 -16.99 -10.55
C GLU A 98 10.71 -15.65 -10.10
N MET A 99 9.41 -15.58 -9.82
CA MET A 99 8.77 -14.37 -9.31
C MET A 99 9.10 -14.12 -7.83
N LEU A 100 9.05 -15.17 -7.00
CA LEU A 100 9.42 -15.08 -5.60
C LEU A 100 10.90 -14.71 -5.41
N ASP A 101 11.79 -15.22 -6.27
CA ASP A 101 13.22 -14.94 -6.20
C ASP A 101 13.51 -13.44 -6.41
N LEU A 102 12.80 -12.80 -7.34
CA LEU A 102 12.92 -11.35 -7.58
C LEU A 102 12.48 -10.50 -6.39
N LEU A 103 11.54 -10.99 -5.56
CA LEU A 103 11.06 -10.24 -4.40
C LEU A 103 11.86 -10.51 -3.13
N PHE A 104 12.10 -11.79 -2.82
CA PHE A 104 12.49 -12.18 -1.46
C PHE A 104 13.97 -12.59 -1.34
N THR A 105 14.68 -12.85 -2.44
CA THR A 105 16.10 -13.20 -2.37
C THR A 105 17.02 -11.99 -2.49
N LYS A 106 18.29 -12.16 -2.09
CA LYS A 106 19.35 -11.14 -2.20
C LYS A 106 19.62 -10.66 -3.63
N ASP A 107 19.35 -11.50 -4.63
CA ASP A 107 19.54 -11.16 -6.04
C ASP A 107 18.34 -10.34 -6.56
N GLY A 108 17.20 -10.44 -5.88
CA GLY A 108 16.01 -9.61 -6.02
C GLY A 108 16.02 -8.36 -5.15
N LEU A 109 14.89 -8.10 -4.48
CA LEU A 109 14.70 -7.01 -3.53
C LEU A 109 15.02 -7.39 -2.08
N ALA A 110 15.13 -8.67 -1.74
CA ALA A 110 15.29 -9.16 -0.37
C ALA A 110 14.26 -8.56 0.61
N LEU A 111 13.00 -8.48 0.19
CA LEU A 111 11.91 -8.04 1.07
C LEU A 111 11.78 -8.99 2.26
N ASN A 112 11.54 -8.44 3.44
CA ASN A 112 11.40 -9.21 4.66
C ASN A 112 10.00 -9.10 5.29
N ILE A 113 9.22 -8.11 4.86
CA ILE A 113 7.84 -7.87 5.31
C ILE A 113 6.87 -8.33 4.22
N VAL A 114 5.83 -9.07 4.63
CA VAL A 114 4.74 -9.51 3.74
C VAL A 114 3.40 -9.15 4.40
N ARG A 115 2.55 -8.38 3.70
CA ARG A 115 1.15 -8.14 4.12
C ARG A 115 0.22 -9.09 3.36
N TYR A 116 -0.47 -9.99 4.06
CA TYR A 116 -1.40 -10.98 3.52
C TYR A 116 -2.85 -10.47 3.61
N ASN A 117 -3.57 -10.41 2.49
CA ASN A 117 -4.97 -9.97 2.48
C ASN A 117 -5.90 -11.16 2.80
N ILE A 118 -6.58 -11.11 3.94
CA ILE A 118 -7.67 -12.02 4.27
C ILE A 118 -8.91 -11.57 3.48
N GLY A 119 -9.24 -12.29 2.40
CA GLY A 119 -10.32 -11.93 1.50
C GLY A 119 -11.72 -11.99 2.14
N GLY A 120 -12.62 -11.15 1.62
CA GLY A 120 -14.05 -11.15 1.93
C GLY A 120 -14.86 -12.10 1.05
N GLY A 121 -14.26 -12.66 -0.01
CA GLY A 121 -14.94 -13.54 -0.96
C GLY A 121 -15.97 -12.78 -1.81
N HIS A 122 -16.90 -13.51 -2.40
CA HIS A 122 -17.90 -12.93 -3.31
C HIS A 122 -19.30 -13.51 -3.10
N ASN A 123 -20.29 -12.73 -3.50
CA ASN A 123 -21.66 -13.21 -3.67
C ASN A 123 -21.97 -13.47 -5.14
N LYS A 124 -22.16 -14.75 -5.53
CA LYS A 124 -22.50 -15.12 -6.92
C LYS A 124 -23.77 -14.44 -7.46
N LYS A 125 -24.73 -14.10 -6.59
CA LYS A 125 -26.03 -13.54 -6.95
C LYS A 125 -26.11 -12.02 -6.88
N ARG A 126 -25.40 -11.39 -5.92
CA ARG A 126 -25.49 -9.95 -5.66
C ARG A 126 -24.31 -9.14 -6.20
N SER A 127 -23.20 -9.81 -6.50
CA SER A 127 -22.00 -9.20 -7.04
C SER A 127 -21.47 -10.05 -8.20
N PRO A 128 -22.27 -10.26 -9.28
CA PRO A 128 -21.85 -11.08 -10.40
C PRO A 128 -20.54 -10.59 -11.02
N GLN A 129 -20.24 -9.29 -10.94
CA GLN A 129 -18.96 -8.72 -11.34
C GLN A 129 -17.81 -9.26 -10.48
N PHE A 130 -17.93 -9.30 -9.14
CA PHE A 130 -16.90 -9.89 -8.28
C PHE A 130 -16.79 -11.40 -8.42
N TYR A 131 -17.91 -12.10 -8.61
CA TYR A 131 -17.88 -13.53 -8.91
C TYR A 131 -17.19 -13.84 -10.24
N GLN A 132 -17.47 -13.03 -11.26
CA GLN A 132 -16.77 -13.10 -12.53
C GLN A 132 -15.30 -12.75 -12.33
N MET A 133 -14.98 -11.71 -11.55
CA MET A 133 -13.61 -11.35 -11.23
C MET A 133 -12.84 -12.47 -10.53
N GLU A 134 -13.39 -13.21 -9.56
CA GLU A 134 -12.64 -14.36 -9.00
C GLU A 134 -12.28 -15.42 -10.07
N GLN A 135 -13.09 -15.53 -11.12
CA GLN A 135 -12.85 -16.44 -12.24
C GLN A 135 -11.98 -15.84 -13.36
N THR A 136 -12.03 -14.51 -13.55
CA THR A 136 -11.50 -13.81 -14.74
C THR A 136 -10.59 -12.64 -14.41
N ASP A 137 -10.29 -12.40 -13.13
CA ASP A 137 -9.52 -11.28 -12.62
C ASP A 137 -8.72 -11.69 -11.38
N TRP A 138 -7.48 -11.23 -11.33
CA TRP A 138 -6.55 -11.51 -10.24
C TRP A 138 -6.96 -10.84 -8.92
N ARG A 139 -7.87 -9.86 -8.96
CA ARG A 139 -8.34 -9.09 -7.82
C ARG A 139 -9.49 -9.73 -7.03
N GLY A 140 -10.12 -10.78 -7.55
CA GLY A 140 -11.16 -11.51 -6.84
C GLY A 140 -10.55 -12.43 -5.78
N MET A 141 -10.54 -11.98 -4.53
CA MET A 141 -9.92 -12.71 -3.42
C MET A 141 -10.94 -13.64 -2.75
N PRO A 142 -10.67 -14.96 -2.66
CA PRO A 142 -11.56 -15.87 -1.95
C PRO A 142 -11.52 -15.63 -0.44
N GLY A 143 -12.67 -15.81 0.22
CA GLY A 143 -12.79 -15.71 1.67
C GLY A 143 -12.86 -17.10 2.33
N PHE A 144 -12.36 -17.21 3.56
CA PHE A 144 -12.32 -18.48 4.30
C PHE A 144 -13.67 -18.91 4.87
N LYS A 145 -14.74 -18.12 4.72
CA LYS A 145 -16.08 -18.46 5.21
C LYS A 145 -17.13 -18.06 4.18
N PRO A 146 -17.50 -18.96 3.26
CA PRO A 146 -18.34 -18.61 2.10
C PRO A 146 -19.77 -18.16 2.44
N THR A 147 -20.34 -18.63 3.57
CA THR A 147 -21.70 -18.29 4.01
C THR A 147 -21.79 -18.06 5.51
N GLU A 148 -22.87 -17.41 5.97
CA GLU A 148 -23.12 -17.11 7.38
C GLU A 148 -23.26 -18.37 8.26
N ALA A 149 -24.02 -19.37 7.81
CA ALA A 149 -24.23 -20.62 8.56
C ALA A 149 -23.20 -21.73 8.23
N GLY A 150 -22.41 -21.55 7.17
CA GLY A 150 -21.45 -22.55 6.71
C GLY A 150 -20.16 -22.61 7.55
N PRO A 151 -19.43 -23.74 7.47
CA PRO A 151 -18.13 -23.86 8.10
C PRO A 151 -17.10 -22.95 7.43
N PHE A 152 -15.94 -22.80 8.09
CA PHE A 152 -14.77 -22.28 7.41
C PHE A 152 -14.31 -23.26 6.32
N ASP A 153 -13.94 -22.73 5.17
CA ASP A 153 -13.29 -23.46 4.09
C ASP A 153 -11.78 -23.17 4.15
N TRP A 154 -11.02 -24.13 4.67
CA TRP A 154 -9.57 -24.01 4.78
C TRP A 154 -8.82 -24.29 3.47
N SER A 155 -9.51 -24.70 2.40
CA SER A 155 -8.90 -24.81 1.08
C SER A 155 -8.84 -23.46 0.36
N ALA A 156 -9.82 -22.57 0.62
CA ALA A 156 -9.94 -21.23 0.04
C ALA A 156 -8.64 -20.40 0.14
N ASP A 157 -8.27 -19.64 -0.91
CA ASP A 157 -7.06 -18.79 -0.98
C ASP A 157 -5.70 -19.53 -1.04
N GLU A 158 -5.69 -20.73 -1.61
CA GLU A 158 -4.47 -21.53 -1.79
C GLU A 158 -3.33 -20.77 -2.48
N ARG A 159 -3.67 -19.98 -3.50
CA ARG A 159 -2.67 -19.29 -4.32
C ARG A 159 -1.92 -18.21 -3.53
N GLN A 160 -2.62 -17.36 -2.77
CA GLN A 160 -1.94 -16.38 -1.93
C GLN A 160 -1.12 -17.07 -0.83
N ARG A 161 -1.62 -18.19 -0.26
CA ARG A 161 -0.84 -18.99 0.71
C ARG A 161 0.45 -19.53 0.12
N ASN A 162 0.43 -20.01 -1.13
CA ASN A 162 1.64 -20.50 -1.81
C ASN A 162 2.69 -19.39 -1.93
N VAL A 163 2.28 -18.17 -2.25
CA VAL A 163 3.19 -17.02 -2.32
C VAL A 163 3.73 -16.65 -0.93
N LEU A 164 2.88 -16.66 0.10
CA LEU A 164 3.30 -16.40 1.49
C LEU A 164 4.33 -17.42 1.98
N GLN A 165 4.10 -18.71 1.74
CA GLN A 165 5.04 -19.77 2.12
C GLN A 165 6.35 -19.65 1.34
N GLY A 166 6.27 -19.44 0.03
CA GLY A 166 7.45 -19.25 -0.80
C GLY A 166 8.26 -18.01 -0.42
N ALA A 167 7.61 -16.95 0.09
CA ALA A 167 8.28 -15.77 0.65
C ALA A 167 9.02 -16.12 1.96
N LYS A 168 8.35 -16.84 2.86
CA LYS A 168 8.94 -17.31 4.13
C LYS A 168 10.18 -18.17 3.89
N GLU A 169 10.10 -19.13 2.96
CA GLU A 169 11.22 -20.00 2.58
C GLU A 169 12.44 -19.23 2.05
N ARG A 170 12.22 -18.03 1.49
CA ARG A 170 13.26 -17.15 0.94
C ARG A 170 13.78 -16.11 1.93
N GLY A 171 13.31 -16.16 3.19
CA GLY A 171 13.83 -15.33 4.27
C GLY A 171 12.93 -14.16 4.67
N ALA A 172 11.70 -14.05 4.13
CA ALA A 172 10.70 -13.18 4.74
C ALA A 172 10.41 -13.64 6.17
N ASN A 173 10.37 -12.69 7.11
CA ASN A 173 10.33 -13.01 8.54
C ASN A 173 9.47 -12.07 9.37
N VAL A 174 8.75 -11.15 8.71
CA VAL A 174 7.77 -10.28 9.35
C VAL A 174 6.48 -10.38 8.55
N PHE A 175 5.42 -10.88 9.18
CA PHE A 175 4.16 -11.17 8.52
C PHE A 175 3.03 -10.37 9.16
N GLU A 176 2.29 -9.65 8.33
CA GLU A 176 1.07 -8.96 8.74
C GLU A 176 -0.11 -9.53 7.98
N ALA A 177 -1.20 -9.86 8.67
CA ALA A 177 -2.48 -10.10 8.04
C ALA A 177 -3.28 -8.79 8.01
N PHE A 178 -3.97 -8.50 6.93
CA PHE A 178 -4.90 -7.38 6.84
C PHE A 178 -6.16 -7.74 6.08
N SER A 179 -7.17 -6.87 6.08
CA SER A 179 -8.44 -7.10 5.41
C SER A 179 -8.91 -5.85 4.66
N ASN A 180 -9.10 -5.98 3.35
CA ASN A 180 -9.76 -4.93 2.57
C ASN A 180 -11.26 -4.85 2.83
N SER A 181 -11.91 -5.98 3.15
CA SER A 181 -13.36 -6.02 3.36
C SER A 181 -13.78 -7.23 4.21
N PRO A 182 -14.81 -7.10 5.07
CA PRO A 182 -15.46 -8.25 5.70
C PRO A 182 -16.03 -9.22 4.67
N PRO A 183 -16.32 -10.48 5.07
CA PRO A 183 -17.10 -11.39 4.25
C PRO A 183 -18.39 -10.74 3.74
N TRP A 184 -18.69 -10.88 2.44
CA TRP A 184 -19.81 -10.18 1.79
C TRP A 184 -21.16 -10.34 2.51
N TRP A 185 -21.40 -11.48 3.19
CA TRP A 185 -22.67 -11.74 3.90
C TRP A 185 -22.78 -10.93 5.20
N MET A 186 -21.66 -10.47 5.76
CA MET A 186 -21.61 -9.52 6.87
C MET A 186 -21.89 -8.07 6.41
N THR A 187 -21.71 -7.76 5.12
CA THR A 187 -21.83 -6.38 4.63
C THR A 187 -23.28 -5.96 4.41
N LYS A 188 -23.55 -4.65 4.50
CA LYS A 188 -24.88 -4.06 4.26
C LYS A 188 -25.28 -4.16 2.79
N SER A 189 -24.34 -3.93 1.88
CA SER A 189 -24.58 -4.07 0.43
C SER A 189 -24.73 -5.54 -0.01
N GLY A 190 -24.19 -6.49 0.75
CA GLY A 190 -24.00 -7.86 0.27
C GLY A 190 -22.84 -7.99 -0.73
N ASP A 191 -22.00 -6.96 -0.80
CA ASP A 191 -20.84 -6.79 -1.69
C ASP A 191 -19.60 -6.39 -0.87
N VAL A 192 -18.42 -6.82 -1.31
CA VAL A 192 -17.12 -6.52 -0.70
C VAL A 192 -16.51 -5.21 -1.16
N ALA A 193 -17.02 -4.58 -2.23
CA ALA A 193 -16.47 -3.34 -2.80
C ALA A 193 -16.84 -2.05 -2.04
N GLY A 194 -17.84 -2.13 -1.16
CA GLY A 194 -18.28 -1.00 -0.35
C GLY A 194 -19.81 -0.89 -0.22
N PRO A 195 -20.28 0.19 0.42
CA PRO A 195 -21.71 0.48 0.60
C PRO A 195 -22.38 0.87 -0.73
N PRO A 196 -23.73 0.81 -0.83
CA PRO A 196 -24.43 1.31 -2.02
C PRO A 196 -24.22 2.82 -2.24
N LEU A 197 -24.09 3.57 -1.16
CA LEU A 197 -23.83 5.01 -1.16
C LEU A 197 -22.49 5.33 -0.49
N ILE A 198 -21.65 6.07 -1.21
CA ILE A 198 -20.35 6.57 -0.75
C ILE A 198 -20.48 7.28 0.61
N GLY A 199 -19.47 7.12 1.47
CA GLY A 199 -19.42 7.70 2.82
C GLY A 199 -20.19 6.93 3.90
N GLN A 200 -20.89 5.84 3.57
CA GLN A 200 -21.58 5.00 4.57
C GLN A 200 -20.70 3.84 5.05
N SER A 201 -20.85 3.44 6.31
CA SER A 201 -20.27 2.20 6.83
C SER A 201 -20.92 0.98 6.14
N ASN A 202 -20.12 0.02 5.66
CA ASN A 202 -20.63 -1.15 4.94
C ASN A 202 -20.70 -2.44 5.78
N LEU A 203 -20.28 -2.44 7.04
CA LEU A 203 -20.47 -3.60 7.93
C LEU A 203 -21.79 -3.48 8.70
N LYS A 204 -22.62 -4.52 8.73
CA LYS A 204 -23.82 -4.52 9.61
C LYS A 204 -23.35 -4.62 11.07
N GLN A 205 -23.96 -3.84 11.95
CA GLN A 205 -23.48 -3.67 13.32
C GLN A 205 -23.47 -4.99 14.10
N GLU A 206 -24.45 -5.86 13.86
CA GLU A 206 -24.57 -7.20 14.45
C GLU A 206 -23.41 -8.14 14.09
N TYR A 207 -22.65 -7.84 13.03
CA TYR A 207 -21.49 -8.65 12.62
C TYR A 207 -20.13 -8.09 13.05
N GLU A 208 -20.05 -6.97 13.77
CA GLU A 208 -18.75 -6.38 14.15
C GLU A 208 -17.87 -7.33 14.99
N SER A 209 -18.47 -8.03 15.96
CA SER A 209 -17.75 -9.03 16.77
C SER A 209 -17.45 -10.30 15.97
N ALA A 210 -18.37 -10.70 15.09
CA ALA A 210 -18.20 -11.85 14.20
C ALA A 210 -17.08 -11.63 13.16
N PHE A 211 -16.90 -10.40 12.68
CA PHE A 211 -15.82 -10.01 11.80
C PHE A 211 -14.46 -10.11 12.51
N ALA A 212 -14.35 -9.58 13.73
CA ALA A 212 -13.16 -9.76 14.56
C ALA A 212 -12.86 -11.25 14.82
N TYR A 213 -13.89 -12.05 15.08
CA TYR A 213 -13.75 -13.50 15.22
C TYR A 213 -13.27 -14.19 13.93
N TYR A 214 -13.81 -13.80 12.77
CA TYR A 214 -13.39 -14.29 11.46
C TYR A 214 -11.88 -14.07 11.24
N LEU A 215 -11.42 -12.82 11.35
CA LEU A 215 -10.01 -12.47 11.13
C LEU A 215 -9.08 -13.25 12.07
N THR A 216 -9.40 -13.26 13.36
CA THR A 216 -8.55 -13.92 14.37
C THR A 216 -8.58 -15.45 14.27
N THR A 217 -9.66 -16.05 13.76
CA THR A 217 -9.72 -17.49 13.50
C THR A 217 -8.87 -17.87 12.28
N VAL A 218 -8.84 -17.04 11.24
CA VAL A 218 -7.91 -17.22 10.11
C VAL A 218 -6.46 -17.12 10.59
N VAL A 219 -6.11 -16.08 11.35
CA VAL A 219 -4.76 -15.92 11.95
C VAL A 219 -4.37 -17.14 12.80
N GLU A 220 -5.28 -17.65 13.62
CA GLU A 220 -5.07 -18.85 14.43
C GLU A 220 -4.81 -20.09 13.56
N GLN A 221 -5.55 -20.26 12.47
CA GLN A 221 -5.36 -21.37 11.53
C GLN A 221 -3.97 -21.34 10.89
N PHE A 222 -3.49 -20.16 10.46
CA PHE A 222 -2.14 -20.00 9.91
C PHE A 222 -1.08 -20.45 10.90
N ALA A 223 -1.20 -20.05 12.17
CA ALA A 223 -0.25 -20.42 13.22
C ALA A 223 -0.29 -21.92 13.51
N LYS A 224 -1.48 -22.51 13.67
CA LYS A 224 -1.65 -23.90 14.12
C LYS A 224 -1.45 -24.94 13.02
N LYS A 225 -1.78 -24.62 11.76
CA LYS A 225 -1.86 -25.61 10.67
C LYS A 225 -0.94 -25.33 9.50
N TRP A 226 -0.62 -24.07 9.22
CA TRP A 226 0.24 -23.70 8.07
C TRP A 226 1.61 -23.18 8.49
N GLY A 227 1.89 -23.14 9.79
CA GLY A 227 3.21 -22.79 10.32
C GLY A 227 3.61 -21.34 10.08
N VAL A 228 2.67 -20.43 9.80
CA VAL A 228 2.95 -18.99 9.69
C VAL A 228 2.34 -18.30 10.89
N THR A 229 3.17 -17.63 11.68
CA THR A 229 2.69 -16.75 12.75
C THR A 229 2.71 -15.33 12.23
N PHE A 230 1.56 -14.67 12.22
CA PHE A 230 1.49 -13.24 11.92
C PHE A 230 1.93 -12.42 13.13
N ASP A 231 2.90 -11.54 12.92
CA ASP A 231 3.35 -10.54 13.88
C ASP A 231 2.25 -9.53 14.21
N SER A 232 1.45 -9.17 13.20
CA SER A 232 0.36 -8.21 13.32
C SER A 232 -0.90 -8.56 12.52
N LEU A 233 -2.03 -8.04 12.98
CA LEU A 233 -3.34 -8.09 12.33
C LEU A 233 -3.91 -6.66 12.20
N GLU A 234 -4.27 -6.28 10.98
CA GLU A 234 -4.91 -5.00 10.62
C GLU A 234 -6.35 -5.26 10.12
N PRO A 235 -7.40 -4.88 10.88
CA PRO A 235 -8.78 -5.14 10.46
C PRO A 235 -9.29 -4.25 9.32
N PHE A 236 -8.56 -3.19 8.96
CA PHE A 236 -9.04 -2.12 8.11
C PHE A 236 -8.12 -1.85 6.91
N ASN A 237 -8.69 -1.24 5.87
CA ASN A 237 -7.94 -0.63 4.78
C ASN A 237 -8.70 0.60 4.28
N GLU A 238 -8.13 1.79 4.44
CA GLU A 238 -8.71 3.06 3.96
C GLU A 238 -10.18 3.23 4.40
N ALA A 239 -10.42 2.96 5.69
CA ALA A 239 -11.76 2.81 6.24
C ALA A 239 -12.53 4.13 6.42
N LEU A 240 -11.82 5.25 6.67
CA LEU A 240 -12.43 6.53 7.06
C LEU A 240 -12.59 7.50 5.89
N GLU A 241 -11.98 7.19 4.75
CA GLU A 241 -11.94 8.06 3.58
C GLU A 241 -13.28 8.14 2.85
N GLY A 242 -14.11 7.10 3.02
CA GLY A 242 -15.49 7.09 2.56
C GLY A 242 -15.66 6.87 1.07
N PHE A 243 -14.58 6.70 0.27
CA PHE A 243 -14.69 6.54 -1.19
C PHE A 243 -15.03 5.12 -1.67
N TRP A 244 -15.06 4.13 -0.77
CA TRP A 244 -15.51 2.79 -1.12
C TRP A 244 -16.98 2.80 -1.51
N GLN A 245 -17.32 2.05 -2.57
CA GLN A 245 -18.68 1.96 -3.07
C GLN A 245 -18.92 0.63 -3.79
N GLN A 246 -20.12 0.09 -3.62
CA GLN A 246 -20.60 -1.06 -4.39
C GLN A 246 -20.42 -0.83 -5.89
N GLY A 247 -19.88 -1.84 -6.58
CA GLY A 247 -19.55 -1.76 -8.01
C GLY A 247 -18.11 -1.32 -8.31
N ASN A 248 -17.32 -0.93 -7.30
CA ASN A 248 -15.87 -0.79 -7.46
C ASN A 248 -15.24 -2.10 -7.94
N ALA A 249 -14.10 -2.00 -8.63
CA ALA A 249 -13.44 -3.15 -9.25
C ALA A 249 -12.48 -3.91 -8.31
N HIS A 250 -12.63 -3.76 -6.99
CA HIS A 250 -11.85 -4.48 -5.97
C HIS A 250 -12.49 -4.34 -4.58
N GLU A 251 -12.07 -5.20 -3.64
CA GLU A 251 -12.49 -5.16 -2.24
C GLU A 251 -12.17 -3.81 -1.59
N GLY A 252 -13.07 -3.35 -0.72
CA GLY A 252 -12.92 -2.15 0.08
C GLY A 252 -14.13 -1.92 0.97
N CYS A 253 -13.92 -1.48 2.21
CA CYS A 253 -15.00 -1.30 3.17
C CYS A 253 -14.81 -0.02 3.97
N SER A 254 -15.75 0.92 3.81
CA SER A 254 -15.86 2.07 4.69
C SER A 254 -16.40 1.64 6.06
N PHE A 255 -15.85 2.22 7.13
CA PHE A 255 -16.33 2.06 8.49
C PHE A 255 -16.44 3.44 9.13
N ASP A 256 -17.48 3.68 9.92
CA ASP A 256 -17.51 4.88 10.77
C ASP A 256 -16.58 4.71 11.99
N ALA A 257 -16.10 5.82 12.54
CA ALA A 257 -15.16 5.80 13.66
C ALA A 257 -15.69 5.04 14.91
N PRO A 258 -16.98 5.14 15.28
CA PRO A 258 -17.56 4.30 16.33
C PRO A 258 -17.46 2.79 16.05
N ALA A 259 -17.78 2.35 14.83
CA ALA A 259 -17.66 0.95 14.43
C ALA A 259 -16.20 0.47 14.49
N MET A 260 -15.26 1.26 13.97
CA MET A 260 -13.83 0.95 14.07
C MET A 260 -13.40 0.76 15.52
N GLY A 261 -13.82 1.64 16.43
CA GLY A 261 -13.48 1.51 17.84
C GLY A 261 -14.03 0.23 18.50
N ARG A 262 -15.24 -0.20 18.13
CA ARG A 262 -15.80 -1.48 18.59
C ARG A 262 -15.05 -2.67 18.00
N ILE A 263 -14.74 -2.65 16.70
CA ILE A 263 -13.98 -3.72 16.02
C ILE A 263 -12.56 -3.85 16.61
N ILE A 264 -11.89 -2.75 16.95
CA ILE A 264 -10.59 -2.78 17.64
C ILE A 264 -10.70 -3.53 18.97
N LYS A 265 -11.73 -3.22 19.78
CA LYS A 265 -11.97 -3.90 21.06
C LYS A 265 -12.25 -5.39 20.85
N TYR A 266 -13.17 -5.74 19.95
CA TYR A 266 -13.52 -7.13 19.68
C TYR A 266 -12.34 -7.94 19.14
N THR A 267 -11.50 -7.33 18.29
CA THR A 267 -10.32 -7.99 17.74
C THR A 267 -9.29 -8.23 18.84
N SER A 268 -9.03 -7.24 19.71
CA SER A 268 -8.13 -7.40 20.86
C SER A 268 -8.60 -8.51 21.81
N ASP A 269 -9.89 -8.55 22.12
CA ASP A 269 -10.47 -9.59 22.99
C ASP A 269 -10.39 -10.98 22.36
N SER A 270 -10.67 -11.10 21.05
CA SER A 270 -10.63 -12.37 20.34
C SER A 270 -9.19 -12.92 20.22
N LEU A 271 -8.21 -12.06 19.94
CA LEU A 271 -6.78 -12.43 19.96
C LEU A 271 -6.37 -12.98 21.33
N LYS A 272 -6.73 -12.28 22.41
CA LYS A 272 -6.45 -12.69 23.80
C LYS A 272 -7.12 -14.02 24.14
N LYS A 273 -8.41 -14.17 23.82
CA LYS A 273 -9.18 -15.40 24.08
C LYS A 273 -8.59 -16.62 23.38
N LYS A 274 -8.01 -16.43 22.19
CA LYS A 274 -7.34 -17.50 21.41
C LYS A 274 -5.87 -17.71 21.83
N GLY A 275 -5.33 -16.90 22.75
CA GLY A 275 -3.93 -16.98 23.18
C GLY A 275 -2.92 -16.57 22.11
N LEU A 276 -3.34 -15.80 21.10
CA LEU A 276 -2.48 -15.38 20.00
C LEU A 276 -1.57 -14.23 20.43
N GLN A 277 -0.28 -14.32 20.08
CA GLN A 277 0.71 -13.25 20.32
C GLN A 277 0.70 -12.16 19.22
N THR A 278 -0.13 -12.34 18.20
CA THR A 278 -0.31 -11.38 17.10
C THR A 278 -0.75 -10.03 17.64
N LYS A 279 -0.05 -8.97 17.24
CA LYS A 279 -0.34 -7.61 17.68
C LYS A 279 -1.47 -7.01 16.84
N LEU A 280 -2.38 -6.29 17.49
CA LEU A 280 -3.38 -5.51 16.77
C LEU A 280 -2.77 -4.19 16.31
N VAL A 281 -2.89 -3.86 15.02
CA VAL A 281 -2.42 -2.59 14.43
C VAL A 281 -3.58 -1.88 13.74
N GLY A 282 -3.40 -0.60 13.44
CA GLY A 282 -4.46 0.26 12.90
C GLY A 282 -3.91 1.63 12.48
N VAL A 283 -4.60 2.43 11.68
CA VAL A 283 -5.94 2.22 11.10
C VAL A 283 -5.90 2.09 9.57
N ASP A 284 -4.70 2.07 9.00
CA ASP A 284 -4.45 1.92 7.57
C ASP A 284 -5.12 2.99 6.70
N SER A 285 -5.04 4.25 7.17
CA SER A 285 -5.57 5.41 6.43
C SER A 285 -4.87 5.58 5.09
N TRP A 286 -5.62 6.00 4.07
CA TRP A 286 -5.14 6.27 2.70
C TRP A 286 -3.99 7.27 2.65
N SER A 287 -3.94 8.23 3.57
CA SER A 287 -2.86 9.22 3.58
C SER A 287 -2.55 9.71 4.99
N PRO A 288 -1.34 10.28 5.22
CA PRO A 288 -1.03 11.05 6.41
C PRO A 288 -1.99 12.24 6.63
N ALA A 289 -2.64 12.75 5.58
CA ALA A 289 -3.63 13.82 5.68
C ALA A 289 -4.93 13.34 6.35
N THR A 290 -5.29 12.06 6.19
CA THR A 290 -6.50 11.42 6.75
C THR A 290 -6.22 10.54 7.95
N ALA A 291 -4.96 10.40 8.37
CA ALA A 291 -4.56 9.65 9.55
C ALA A 291 -5.02 10.32 10.87
N THR A 292 -6.29 10.16 11.21
CA THR A 292 -6.95 10.78 12.37
C THR A 292 -7.16 9.79 13.52
N LEU A 293 -6.08 9.13 13.95
CA LEU A 293 -6.13 8.06 14.96
C LEU A 293 -6.87 8.42 16.26
N SER A 294 -6.72 9.68 16.72
CA SER A 294 -7.37 10.16 17.95
C SER A 294 -8.90 10.21 17.88
N GLN A 295 -9.50 10.13 16.68
CA GLN A 295 -10.95 10.10 16.50
C GLN A 295 -11.54 8.70 16.67
N VAL A 296 -10.70 7.66 16.73
CA VAL A 296 -11.14 6.27 16.81
C VAL A 296 -11.04 5.80 18.27
N ALA A 297 -12.17 5.46 18.88
CA ALA A 297 -12.18 4.90 20.24
C ALA A 297 -11.34 3.61 20.31
N ASN A 298 -10.82 3.27 21.49
CA ASN A 298 -9.97 2.09 21.71
C ASN A 298 -8.62 2.08 20.97
N HIS A 299 -8.21 3.19 20.33
CA HIS A 299 -6.92 3.29 19.63
C HIS A 299 -5.69 2.98 20.52
N GLN A 300 -5.80 3.08 21.84
CA GLN A 300 -4.75 2.70 22.78
C GLN A 300 -4.38 1.21 22.71
N LEU A 301 -5.32 0.35 22.27
CA LEU A 301 -5.10 -1.10 22.12
C LEU A 301 -4.23 -1.46 20.91
N LEU A 302 -4.03 -0.53 19.97
CA LEU A 302 -3.20 -0.73 18.80
C LEU A 302 -1.72 -0.66 19.19
N SER A 303 -0.89 -1.59 18.73
CA SER A 303 0.55 -1.57 19.02
C SER A 303 1.35 -0.62 18.10
N ARG A 304 0.78 -0.26 16.95
CA ARG A 304 1.45 0.49 15.89
C ARG A 304 0.43 1.26 15.05
N ILE A 305 0.86 2.40 14.51
CA ILE A 305 0.13 3.15 13.49
C ILE A 305 0.50 2.63 12.10
N ASN A 306 -0.47 2.13 11.36
CA ASN A 306 -0.39 1.88 9.93
C ASN A 306 -1.02 3.06 9.18
N VAL A 307 -0.32 3.54 8.16
CA VAL A 307 -0.76 4.63 7.29
C VAL A 307 -0.15 4.42 5.91
N HIS A 308 -0.92 4.71 4.87
CA HIS A 308 -0.42 4.72 3.51
C HIS A 308 0.27 6.05 3.22
N SER A 309 1.16 6.10 2.23
CA SER A 309 1.90 7.33 1.89
C SER A 309 1.28 8.16 0.76
N TYR A 310 0.04 7.85 0.36
CA TYR A 310 -0.58 8.47 -0.81
C TYR A 310 -0.86 9.94 -0.61
N MET A 311 -0.57 10.74 -1.63
CA MET A 311 -1.07 12.09 -1.82
C MET A 311 -0.57 12.64 -3.15
N ASN A 312 -1.35 13.54 -3.75
CA ASN A 312 -0.89 14.30 -4.90
C ASN A 312 0.17 15.29 -4.43
N ARG A 313 1.41 15.13 -4.89
CA ARG A 313 2.42 16.18 -4.75
C ARG A 313 2.20 17.18 -5.86
N TYR A 314 1.93 18.42 -5.46
CA TYR A 314 2.06 19.55 -6.36
C TYR A 314 3.40 20.21 -6.02
N ASP A 315 4.16 20.57 -7.04
CA ASP A 315 5.51 21.11 -6.93
C ASP A 315 5.51 22.60 -6.49
N GLU A 316 4.42 23.09 -5.91
CA GLU A 316 4.30 24.43 -5.32
C GLU A 316 4.76 24.40 -3.86
N ASP A 317 5.53 25.41 -3.45
CA ASP A 317 6.14 25.49 -2.11
C ASP A 317 5.12 25.36 -0.97
N ASP A 318 3.91 25.89 -1.14
CA ASP A 318 2.87 25.81 -0.11
C ASP A 318 2.25 24.41 -0.01
N VAL A 319 2.18 23.67 -1.11
CA VAL A 319 1.74 22.27 -1.09
C VAL A 319 2.80 21.36 -0.47
N ALA A 320 4.09 21.64 -0.71
CA ALA A 320 5.16 20.91 -0.05
C ALA A 320 5.12 21.07 1.47
N LYS A 321 4.82 22.28 1.99
CA LYS A 321 4.64 22.48 3.43
C LYS A 321 3.45 21.68 3.98
N ILE A 322 2.32 21.63 3.25
CA ILE A 322 1.16 20.82 3.66
C ILE A 322 1.55 19.33 3.73
N TYR A 323 2.30 18.83 2.75
CA TYR A 323 2.84 17.48 2.73
C TYR A 323 3.68 17.21 3.99
N GLU A 324 4.67 18.06 4.25
CA GLU A 324 5.57 17.93 5.40
C GLU A 324 4.79 17.94 6.73
N ASN A 325 3.84 18.86 6.87
CA ASN A 325 3.02 19.00 8.06
C ASN A 325 2.17 17.75 8.33
N ASN A 326 1.60 17.14 7.29
CA ASN A 326 0.82 15.91 7.44
C ASN A 326 1.69 14.73 7.91
N PHE A 327 2.90 14.58 7.34
CA PHE A 327 3.86 13.56 7.76
C PHE A 327 4.34 13.80 9.20
N ALA A 328 4.68 15.04 9.54
CA ALA A 328 5.10 15.44 10.88
C ALA A 328 4.01 15.22 11.93
N ARG A 329 2.74 15.47 11.58
CA ARG A 329 1.58 15.22 12.46
C ARG A 329 1.42 13.74 12.79
N VAL A 330 1.62 12.85 11.81
CA VAL A 330 1.60 11.39 12.07
C VAL A 330 2.72 11.01 13.04
N ARG A 331 3.95 11.48 12.81
CA ARG A 331 5.08 11.28 13.72
C ARG A 331 4.77 11.77 15.13
N GLU A 332 4.25 12.98 15.26
CA GLU A 332 3.95 13.60 16.56
C GLU A 332 2.88 12.82 17.32
N THR A 333 1.83 12.39 16.61
CA THR A 333 0.80 11.51 17.16
C THR A 333 1.41 10.19 17.64
N ALA A 334 2.29 9.58 16.86
CA ALA A 334 2.96 8.34 17.22
C ALA A 334 3.84 8.50 18.47
N LYS A 335 4.62 9.59 18.55
CA LYS A 335 5.46 9.92 19.71
C LYS A 335 4.63 10.17 20.96
N GLN A 336 3.54 10.93 20.86
CA GLN A 336 2.61 11.19 21.97
C GLN A 336 2.00 9.89 22.51
N LEU A 337 1.72 8.93 21.62
CA LEU A 337 1.12 7.65 22.00
C LEU A 337 2.15 6.55 22.32
N GLY A 338 3.45 6.82 22.17
CA GLY A 338 4.52 5.83 22.34
C GLY A 338 4.42 4.65 21.37
N LYS A 339 4.01 4.89 20.12
CA LYS A 339 3.81 3.86 19.09
C LYS A 339 4.79 4.01 17.93
N ASP A 340 5.13 2.89 17.29
CA ASP A 340 5.81 2.90 15.99
C ASP A 340 4.83 3.33 14.88
N VAL A 341 5.37 3.80 13.75
CA VAL A 341 4.62 4.06 12.50
C VAL A 341 5.18 3.20 11.39
N TRP A 342 4.32 2.58 10.59
CA TRP A 342 4.67 1.99 9.30
C TRP A 342 4.02 2.76 8.17
N VAL A 343 4.76 2.92 7.08
CA VAL A 343 4.15 3.04 5.76
C VAL A 343 3.73 1.64 5.36
N SER A 344 2.46 1.33 5.58
CA SER A 344 1.86 0.01 5.35
C SER A 344 1.42 -0.18 3.90
N GLU A 345 1.34 0.91 3.14
CA GLU A 345 1.12 0.88 1.69
C GLU A 345 1.70 2.12 1.00
N ALA A 346 2.25 1.91 -0.18
CA ALA A 346 2.73 2.99 -1.04
C ALA A 346 2.74 2.58 -2.51
N GLY A 347 2.59 3.57 -3.38
CA GLY A 347 2.54 3.38 -4.82
C GLY A 347 2.58 4.71 -5.57
N PRO A 348 2.67 4.68 -6.90
CA PRO A 348 2.88 5.86 -7.73
C PRO A 348 1.63 6.74 -7.92
N ILE A 349 0.69 6.74 -6.97
CA ILE A 349 -0.51 7.57 -7.08
C ILE A 349 -0.13 9.05 -7.19
N GLY A 350 -0.89 9.79 -8.00
CA GLY A 350 -0.65 11.21 -8.24
C GLY A 350 0.54 11.51 -9.16
N LYS A 351 1.27 10.50 -9.66
CA LYS A 351 2.33 10.70 -10.66
C LYS A 351 2.18 9.75 -11.84
N SER A 352 1.82 10.30 -13.00
CA SER A 352 1.94 9.66 -14.30
C SER A 352 3.16 10.18 -15.05
N GLY A 353 3.57 9.46 -16.10
CA GLY A 353 4.71 9.83 -16.94
C GLY A 353 5.59 8.63 -17.25
N ASN A 354 6.81 8.89 -17.70
CA ASN A 354 7.75 7.82 -17.98
C ASN A 354 8.14 7.09 -16.68
N SER A 355 8.55 5.82 -16.81
CA SER A 355 8.88 4.96 -15.67
C SER A 355 9.95 5.55 -14.74
N TRP A 356 10.88 6.35 -15.27
CA TRP A 356 11.96 6.94 -14.49
C TRP A 356 11.51 8.13 -13.63
N ASP A 357 10.69 9.03 -14.17
CA ASP A 357 10.14 10.17 -13.43
C ASP A 357 9.29 9.69 -12.24
N VAL A 358 8.47 8.65 -12.48
CA VAL A 358 7.68 7.99 -11.43
C VAL A 358 8.60 7.34 -10.39
N SER A 359 9.74 6.78 -10.81
CA SER A 359 10.72 6.19 -9.89
C SER A 359 11.37 7.24 -8.99
N LEU A 360 11.75 8.40 -9.53
CA LEU A 360 12.31 9.50 -8.74
C LEU A 360 11.29 10.08 -7.74
N TYR A 361 10.04 10.20 -8.16
CA TYR A 361 8.93 10.56 -7.27
C TYR A 361 8.80 9.59 -6.10
N MET A 362 8.83 8.29 -6.38
CA MET A 362 8.76 7.25 -5.35
C MET A 362 10.00 7.22 -4.44
N ALA A 363 11.20 7.46 -4.99
CA ALA A 363 12.42 7.53 -4.19
C ALA A 363 12.36 8.67 -3.17
N ARG A 364 11.80 9.82 -3.58
CA ARG A 364 11.57 10.95 -2.69
C ARG A 364 10.53 10.62 -1.61
N ASN A 365 9.47 9.89 -1.96
CA ASN A 365 8.50 9.39 -0.99
C ASN A 365 9.16 8.54 0.09
N VAL A 366 9.98 7.56 -0.29
CA VAL A 366 10.75 6.77 0.69
C VAL A 366 11.55 7.68 1.62
N ILE A 367 12.31 8.65 1.09
CA ILE A 367 13.13 9.55 1.89
C ILE A 367 12.31 10.36 2.91
N GLU A 368 11.18 10.92 2.49
CA GLU A 368 10.35 11.75 3.37
C GLU A 368 9.61 10.92 4.43
N THR A 369 9.20 9.69 4.10
CA THR A 369 8.61 8.77 5.09
C THR A 369 9.59 8.43 6.21
N VAL A 370 10.88 8.28 5.88
CA VAL A 370 11.95 8.04 6.85
C VAL A 370 12.25 9.30 7.65
N ASN A 371 12.47 10.43 6.98
CA ASN A 371 13.02 11.61 7.64
C ASN A 371 11.98 12.44 8.39
N ILE A 372 10.75 12.54 7.85
CA ILE A 372 9.72 13.45 8.37
C ILE A 372 8.73 12.69 9.24
N MET A 373 8.20 11.59 8.72
CA MET A 373 7.24 10.74 9.44
C MET A 373 7.92 9.79 10.43
N GLU A 374 9.25 9.62 10.35
CA GLU A 374 10.02 8.71 11.19
C GLU A 374 9.45 7.27 11.17
N ALA A 375 8.95 6.85 10.00
CA ALA A 375 8.44 5.51 9.81
C ALA A 375 9.54 4.47 10.05
N SER A 376 9.17 3.30 10.56
CA SER A 376 10.10 2.19 10.82
C SER A 376 10.02 1.09 9.76
N ALA A 377 9.06 1.13 8.85
CA ALA A 377 8.98 0.24 7.69
C ALA A 377 8.31 0.92 6.51
N TYR A 378 8.56 0.35 5.33
CA TYR A 378 7.93 0.77 4.09
C TYR A 378 7.48 -0.45 3.28
N VAL A 379 6.17 -0.56 3.09
CA VAL A 379 5.53 -1.63 2.33
C VAL A 379 5.00 -1.06 1.03
N TYR A 380 5.53 -1.55 -0.09
CA TYR A 380 4.98 -1.26 -1.41
C TYR A 380 3.62 -1.95 -1.57
N TRP A 381 2.70 -1.38 -2.34
CA TRP A 381 1.40 -2.01 -2.58
C TRP A 381 1.56 -3.33 -3.34
N GLN A 382 1.63 -3.29 -4.66
CA GLN A 382 1.72 -4.49 -5.48
C GLN A 382 3.03 -4.53 -6.25
N ALA A 383 3.88 -5.49 -5.91
CA ALA A 383 5.16 -5.66 -6.58
C ALA A 383 5.01 -6.10 -8.06
N TYR A 384 3.92 -6.80 -8.37
CA TYR A 384 3.52 -7.24 -9.71
C TYR A 384 2.16 -6.71 -10.09
N ASP A 385 1.95 -6.47 -11.38
CA ASP A 385 0.73 -5.93 -11.94
C ASP A 385 0.65 -6.33 -13.43
N LEU A 386 -0.57 -6.46 -13.93
CA LEU A 386 -0.91 -6.86 -15.30
C LEU A 386 -1.16 -5.64 -16.21
N GLY A 387 -0.39 -4.55 -16.02
CA GLY A 387 -0.33 -3.44 -16.97
C GLY A 387 -0.97 -2.12 -16.54
N SER A 388 -1.33 -1.94 -15.26
CA SER A 388 -1.84 -0.65 -14.76
C SER A 388 -0.73 0.39 -14.48
N GLY A 389 0.55 -0.02 -14.58
CA GLY A 389 1.71 0.85 -14.39
C GLY A 389 2.16 1.01 -12.93
N TRP A 390 1.56 0.24 -12.01
CA TRP A 390 1.82 0.31 -10.58
C TRP A 390 2.95 -0.59 -10.10
N SER A 391 3.33 -1.63 -10.86
CA SER A 391 4.29 -2.63 -10.38
C SER A 391 5.72 -2.14 -10.28
N LEU A 392 6.50 -2.84 -9.45
CA LEU A 392 7.96 -2.84 -9.50
C LEU A 392 8.47 -3.72 -10.64
N ILE A 393 7.75 -4.80 -10.94
CA ILE A 393 8.13 -5.78 -11.95
C ILE A 393 6.98 -5.92 -12.93
N ASP A 394 7.23 -5.59 -14.19
CA ASP A 394 6.24 -5.72 -15.24
C ASP A 394 6.06 -7.22 -15.55
N PHE A 395 4.83 -7.70 -15.46
CA PHE A 395 4.47 -9.05 -15.88
C PHE A 395 3.52 -8.97 -17.07
N PRO A 396 4.04 -8.80 -18.30
CA PRO A 396 3.23 -8.47 -19.48
C PRO A 396 2.47 -9.68 -20.02
N THR A 397 1.47 -10.14 -19.27
CA THR A 397 0.47 -11.09 -19.73
C THR A 397 -0.92 -10.48 -19.52
N ASN A 398 -1.85 -10.81 -20.42
CA ASN A 398 -3.26 -10.69 -20.07
C ASN A 398 -3.54 -11.69 -18.96
N TYR A 399 -4.50 -11.37 -18.08
CA TYR A 399 -4.93 -12.33 -17.07
C TYR A 399 -5.36 -13.63 -17.75
N ASN A 400 -4.72 -14.73 -17.37
CA ASN A 400 -4.94 -16.05 -17.93
C ASN A 400 -5.07 -17.06 -16.78
N PRO A 401 -6.29 -17.34 -16.31
CA PRO A 401 -6.51 -18.17 -15.14
C PRO A 401 -6.18 -19.65 -15.38
N GLY A 402 -6.14 -20.08 -16.65
CA GLY A 402 -5.78 -21.43 -17.05
C GLY A 402 -4.28 -21.65 -17.25
N PHE A 403 -3.48 -20.58 -17.18
CA PHE A 403 -2.02 -20.61 -17.38
C PHE A 403 -1.57 -21.32 -18.67
N GLN A 404 -2.42 -21.30 -19.70
CA GLN A 404 -2.18 -21.94 -20.99
C GLN A 404 -1.31 -21.05 -21.89
N GLY A 405 -0.42 -21.65 -22.68
CA GLY A 405 0.48 -20.94 -23.60
C GLY A 405 1.78 -20.43 -22.95
N ALA A 406 2.61 -19.75 -23.75
CA ALA A 406 3.91 -19.29 -23.29
C ALA A 406 3.80 -18.09 -22.34
N MET A 407 4.19 -18.28 -21.08
CA MET A 407 4.28 -17.19 -20.11
C MET A 407 5.51 -16.32 -20.37
N LYS A 408 5.33 -14.99 -20.38
CA LYS A 408 6.45 -14.06 -20.56
C LYS A 408 7.32 -13.97 -19.31
N THR A 409 8.59 -13.63 -19.51
CA THR A 409 9.52 -13.38 -18.41
C THR A 409 9.16 -12.07 -17.69
N PRO A 410 9.07 -12.06 -16.34
CA PRO A 410 8.89 -10.84 -15.56
C PRO A 410 10.08 -9.90 -15.79
N LYS A 411 9.81 -8.61 -15.95
CA LYS A 411 10.82 -7.60 -16.26
C LYS A 411 10.88 -6.55 -15.14
N PRO A 412 11.93 -6.56 -14.31
CA PRO A 412 12.14 -5.50 -13.34
C PRO A 412 12.23 -4.13 -14.03
N ASN A 413 11.31 -3.23 -13.72
CA ASN A 413 11.28 -1.89 -14.29
C ASN A 413 12.12 -0.91 -13.46
N LYS A 414 12.10 0.39 -13.80
CA LYS A 414 12.91 1.38 -13.09
C LYS A 414 12.55 1.54 -11.61
N ARG A 415 11.29 1.29 -11.23
CA ARG A 415 10.85 1.36 -9.83
C ARG A 415 11.46 0.22 -9.02
N PHE A 416 11.61 -0.98 -9.59
CA PHE A 416 12.36 -2.06 -8.95
C PHE A 416 13.80 -1.65 -8.65
N TRP A 417 14.52 -1.12 -9.65
CA TRP A 417 15.92 -0.76 -9.47
C TRP A 417 16.11 0.41 -8.50
N MET A 418 15.17 1.36 -8.52
CA MET A 418 15.07 2.42 -7.52
C MET A 418 14.89 1.83 -6.12
N PHE A 419 13.88 0.97 -5.92
CA PHE A 419 13.56 0.42 -4.61
C PHE A 419 14.71 -0.46 -4.08
N LYS A 420 15.38 -1.21 -4.98
CA LYS A 420 16.54 -2.05 -4.66
C LYS A 420 17.72 -1.27 -4.07
N HIS A 421 17.88 0.03 -4.33
CA HIS A 421 18.87 0.82 -3.59
C HIS A 421 18.59 0.76 -2.08
N PHE A 422 17.34 1.00 -1.69
CA PHE A 422 16.93 1.05 -0.30
C PHE A 422 16.94 -0.34 0.34
N THR A 423 16.26 -1.31 -0.28
CA THR A 423 16.09 -2.64 0.30
C THR A 423 17.41 -3.38 0.51
N MET A 424 18.36 -3.23 -0.41
CA MET A 424 19.68 -3.88 -0.32
C MET A 424 20.63 -3.21 0.69
N LEU A 425 20.49 -1.89 0.92
CA LEU A 425 21.50 -1.09 1.63
C LEU A 425 21.06 -0.55 3.00
N ALA A 426 19.76 -0.54 3.27
CA ALA A 426 19.16 -0.23 4.58
C ALA A 426 18.43 -1.49 5.09
N LYS A 427 19.20 -2.47 5.57
CA LYS A 427 18.67 -3.78 5.97
C LYS A 427 17.82 -3.68 7.23
N PRO A 428 16.96 -4.68 7.53
CA PRO A 428 16.35 -4.80 8.86
C PRO A 428 17.40 -4.69 9.96
N GLY A 429 17.12 -3.93 11.02
CA GLY A 429 18.07 -3.60 12.08
C GLY A 429 18.93 -2.36 11.82
N SER A 430 18.83 -1.75 10.63
CA SER A 430 19.48 -0.46 10.36
C SER A 430 18.87 0.66 11.19
N LYS A 431 19.64 1.72 11.39
CA LYS A 431 19.23 2.89 12.15
C LYS A 431 19.19 4.11 11.22
N PRO A 432 18.02 4.71 10.98
CA PRO A 432 17.95 5.98 10.25
C PRO A 432 18.76 7.06 10.98
N LEU A 433 19.51 7.86 10.23
CA LEU A 433 20.44 8.85 10.77
C LEU A 433 19.97 10.27 10.49
N LYS A 434 20.28 11.18 11.41
CA LYS A 434 20.06 12.61 11.19
C LYS A 434 21.05 13.14 10.15
N VAL A 435 20.52 13.77 9.11
CA VAL A 435 21.30 14.49 8.09
C VAL A 435 21.06 15.99 8.28
N GLY A 436 22.13 16.75 8.53
CA GLY A 436 22.10 18.20 8.52
C GLY A 436 22.35 18.73 7.11
N SER A 437 21.30 19.26 6.47
CA SER A 437 21.39 20.07 5.25
C SER A 437 20.10 20.87 4.99
N ASP A 438 20.16 21.79 4.03
CA ASP A 438 19.03 22.52 3.43
C ASP A 438 18.26 21.67 2.38
N CYS A 439 18.48 20.36 2.36
CA CYS A 439 18.00 19.40 1.34
C CYS A 439 17.14 18.30 1.96
N SER A 440 16.12 18.69 2.74
CA SER A 440 15.26 17.80 3.53
C SER A 440 14.53 16.72 2.73
N HIS A 441 14.34 16.91 1.42
CA HIS A 441 13.47 16.08 0.60
C HIS A 441 14.20 15.00 -0.22
N GLY A 442 15.47 15.23 -0.57
CA GLY A 442 16.17 14.36 -1.51
C GLY A 442 17.25 13.48 -0.87
N ILE A 443 17.40 13.50 0.46
CA ILE A 443 18.54 12.88 1.14
C ILE A 443 18.10 12.11 2.37
N SER A 444 18.51 10.85 2.49
CA SER A 444 18.36 10.07 3.73
C SER A 444 19.63 9.27 4.00
N ALA A 445 19.88 8.92 5.25
CA ALA A 445 21.06 8.13 5.63
C ALA A 445 20.70 7.06 6.66
N PHE A 446 21.40 5.92 6.59
CA PHE A 446 21.22 4.78 7.48
C PHE A 446 22.57 4.26 7.96
N TYR A 447 22.65 3.91 9.23
CA TYR A 447 23.71 3.09 9.78
C TYR A 447 23.27 1.63 9.85
N ASN A 448 24.03 0.72 9.26
CA ASN A 448 23.84 -0.72 9.37
C ASN A 448 24.83 -1.24 10.45
N PRO A 449 24.34 -1.64 11.63
CA PRO A 449 25.23 -2.15 12.69
C PRO A 449 25.82 -3.52 12.35
N GLY A 450 25.12 -4.35 11.56
CA GLY A 450 25.59 -5.70 11.22
C GLY A 450 26.87 -5.76 10.39
N ASP A 451 27.24 -4.68 9.70
CA ASP A 451 28.49 -4.59 8.94
C ASP A 451 29.19 -3.23 9.05
N ASN A 452 28.89 -2.46 10.12
CA ASN A 452 29.54 -1.19 10.45
C ASN A 452 29.56 -0.21 9.26
N ARG A 453 28.38 0.05 8.69
CA ARG A 453 28.26 0.69 7.38
C ARG A 453 27.25 1.81 7.35
N VAL A 454 27.69 3.00 6.94
CA VAL A 454 26.80 4.13 6.67
C VAL A 454 26.45 4.14 5.19
N THR A 455 25.16 4.26 4.87
CA THR A 455 24.67 4.49 3.51
C THR A 455 23.96 5.84 3.45
N VAL A 456 24.29 6.65 2.45
CA VAL A 456 23.59 7.90 2.13
C VAL A 456 22.89 7.75 0.79
N PHE A 457 21.60 8.06 0.73
CA PHE A 457 20.77 8.09 -0.47
C PHE A 457 20.56 9.52 -0.93
N LEU A 458 20.71 9.78 -2.23
CA LEU A 458 20.68 11.10 -2.85
C LEU A 458 19.80 11.04 -4.10
N VAL A 459 18.68 11.74 -4.08
CA VAL A 459 17.72 11.84 -5.20
C VAL A 459 17.86 13.22 -5.84
N ASN A 460 18.37 13.25 -7.08
CA ASN A 460 18.44 14.47 -7.87
C ASN A 460 17.39 14.43 -8.99
N GLN A 461 16.28 15.12 -8.77
CA GLN A 461 15.20 15.26 -9.76
C GLN A 461 15.45 16.38 -10.78
N GLN A 462 16.57 17.11 -10.69
CA GLN A 462 16.90 18.19 -11.61
C GLN A 462 17.65 17.66 -12.83
N ALA A 463 17.59 18.37 -13.95
CA ALA A 463 18.35 18.01 -15.15
C ALA A 463 19.87 18.17 -14.96
N LYS A 464 20.29 19.14 -14.14
CA LYS A 464 21.71 19.44 -13.91
C LYS A 464 22.29 18.53 -12.83
N GLU A 465 23.55 18.16 -13.02
CA GLU A 465 24.32 17.50 -11.98
C GLU A 465 24.64 18.45 -10.82
N ARG A 466 24.89 17.87 -9.64
CA ARG A 466 25.23 18.59 -8.43
C ARG A 466 26.47 18.00 -7.79
N ARG A 467 27.37 18.85 -7.32
CA ARG A 467 28.50 18.44 -6.50
C ARG A 467 28.04 18.34 -5.04
N VAL A 468 28.22 17.18 -4.44
CA VAL A 468 27.80 16.87 -3.06
C VAL A 468 29.01 16.45 -2.24
N THR A 469 29.22 17.10 -1.10
CA THR A 469 30.22 16.73 -0.10
C THR A 469 29.54 16.14 1.12
N ILE A 470 29.82 14.86 1.41
CA ILE A 470 29.32 14.14 2.57
C ILE A 470 30.37 14.21 3.68
N ASN A 471 30.04 14.83 4.81
CA ASN A 471 30.86 14.88 6.01
C ASN A 471 30.42 13.81 7.02
N LEU A 472 31.35 12.93 7.38
CA LEU A 472 31.18 11.83 8.34
C LEU A 472 32.08 11.97 9.57
N GLN A 473 32.61 13.16 9.84
CA GLN A 473 33.51 13.40 10.99
C GLN A 473 32.89 13.06 12.35
N GLY A 474 31.57 12.95 12.46
CA GLY A 474 30.89 12.51 13.69
C GLY A 474 31.02 11.03 14.00
N PHE A 475 31.49 10.20 13.06
CA PHE A 475 31.66 8.75 13.25
C PHE A 475 33.10 8.40 13.60
N ARG A 476 33.27 7.42 14.49
CA ARG A 476 34.56 6.79 14.73
C ARG A 476 34.94 5.92 13.53
N ARG A 477 36.23 5.85 13.26
CA ARG A 477 36.82 5.02 12.21
C ARG A 477 37.71 4.01 12.89
N ASN A 478 37.58 2.75 12.52
CA ASN A 478 38.46 1.73 13.05
C ASN A 478 39.91 2.05 12.66
N VAL A 479 40.75 2.30 13.66
CA VAL A 479 42.17 2.59 13.49
C VAL A 479 42.83 1.38 12.79
N GLY A 480 43.37 1.59 11.59
CA GLY A 480 44.01 0.55 10.77
C GLY A 480 43.19 0.03 9.58
N GLY A 481 41.89 0.33 9.47
CA GLY A 481 41.05 -0.10 8.35
C GLY A 481 40.84 1.01 7.30
N SER A 482 41.12 0.74 6.02
CA SER A 482 40.74 1.70 4.96
C SER A 482 39.21 1.77 4.79
N THR A 483 38.62 2.97 4.88
CA THR A 483 37.20 3.17 4.52
C THR A 483 37.04 2.93 3.03
N ARG A 484 36.23 1.94 2.66
CA ARG A 484 35.83 1.70 1.27
C ARG A 484 34.56 2.49 0.99
N VAL A 485 34.55 3.22 -0.13
CA VAL A 485 33.39 3.96 -0.60
C VAL A 485 32.85 3.32 -1.86
N VAL A 486 31.57 2.96 -1.86
CA VAL A 486 30.89 2.39 -3.02
C VAL A 486 29.75 3.31 -3.42
N VAL A 487 29.84 3.85 -4.63
CA VAL A 487 28.80 4.67 -5.24
C VAL A 487 28.00 3.79 -6.20
N ARG A 488 26.68 3.76 -6.04
CA ARG A 488 25.77 3.12 -7.00
C ARG A 488 24.81 4.16 -7.55
N ARG A 489 24.49 4.04 -8.84
CA ARG A 489 23.58 4.96 -9.55
C ARG A 489 22.50 4.20 -10.31
N THR A 490 21.28 4.67 -10.17
CA THR A 490 20.19 4.39 -11.12
C THR A 490 19.77 5.70 -11.78
N SER A 491 19.55 5.65 -13.08
CA SER A 491 19.05 6.74 -13.93
C SER A 491 18.18 6.15 -15.04
N PHE A 492 17.69 6.96 -15.97
CA PHE A 492 17.02 6.44 -17.17
C PHE A 492 17.86 5.40 -17.93
N ALA A 493 19.17 5.62 -18.07
CA ALA A 493 20.07 4.75 -18.83
C ALA A 493 20.79 3.67 -17.99
N THR A 494 20.74 3.74 -16.65
CA THR A 494 21.55 2.88 -15.78
C THR A 494 20.70 2.24 -14.68
N ASN A 495 20.92 0.96 -14.41
CA ASN A 495 20.34 0.23 -13.28
C ASN A 495 21.46 -0.19 -12.32
N LEU A 496 21.52 0.41 -11.12
CA LEU A 496 22.53 0.11 -10.08
C LEU A 496 24.01 0.09 -10.56
N GLY A 497 24.37 0.96 -11.49
CA GLY A 497 25.76 1.08 -11.96
C GLY A 497 26.69 1.40 -10.80
N LYS A 498 27.79 0.65 -10.66
CA LYS A 498 28.64 0.65 -9.45
C LYS A 498 30.03 1.19 -9.75
N LYS A 499 30.51 2.10 -8.89
CA LYS A 499 31.91 2.56 -8.86
C LYS A 499 32.45 2.44 -7.44
N VAL A 500 33.67 1.91 -7.32
CA VAL A 500 34.34 1.69 -6.03
C VAL A 500 35.53 2.63 -5.94
N TYR A 501 35.67 3.24 -4.77
CA TYR A 501 36.78 4.12 -4.43
C TYR A 501 37.40 3.64 -3.11
N THR A 502 38.72 3.70 -3.01
CA THR A 502 39.48 3.30 -1.83
C THR A 502 40.18 4.52 -1.24
N ARG A 503 40.03 4.74 0.08
CA ARG A 503 40.60 5.83 0.91
C ARG A 503 39.87 7.19 0.84
N PHE A 504 39.26 7.59 1.95
CA PHE A 504 38.69 8.94 2.17
C PHE A 504 38.95 9.44 3.59
N GLY A 505 39.43 10.69 3.72
CA GLY A 505 39.94 11.29 4.96
C GLY A 505 38.92 12.04 5.84
N GLY A 506 37.63 11.72 5.80
CA GLY A 506 36.62 12.38 6.66
C GLY A 506 35.40 12.83 5.88
N LYS A 507 35.66 13.23 4.64
CA LYS A 507 34.70 13.78 3.70
C LYS A 507 34.80 13.02 2.38
N ALA A 508 33.68 12.89 1.69
CA ALA A 508 33.63 12.38 0.32
C ALA A 508 32.87 13.38 -0.56
N THR A 509 33.56 13.92 -1.57
CA THR A 509 32.95 14.78 -2.57
C THR A 509 32.70 13.97 -3.84
N LEU A 510 31.46 13.97 -4.32
CA LEU A 510 31.07 13.27 -5.53
C LEU A 510 30.09 14.11 -6.36
N THR A 511 29.99 13.77 -7.64
CA THR A 511 28.95 14.29 -8.52
C THR A 511 27.71 13.41 -8.40
N VAL A 512 26.56 14.03 -8.13
CA VAL A 512 25.23 13.44 -8.25
C VAL A 512 24.63 13.94 -9.56
N TRP A 513 24.55 13.04 -10.54
CA TRP A 513 24.04 13.37 -11.88
C TRP A 513 22.60 13.89 -11.82
N GLY A 514 22.21 14.68 -12.82
CA GLY A 514 20.81 15.01 -13.03
C GLY A 514 19.96 13.77 -13.28
N GLN A 515 18.67 13.84 -12.92
CA GLN A 515 17.71 12.76 -13.08
C GLN A 515 18.26 11.41 -12.56
N SER A 516 18.77 11.38 -11.33
CA SER A 516 19.44 10.19 -10.77
C SER A 516 19.09 9.91 -9.31
N LEU A 517 19.09 8.63 -8.95
CA LEU A 517 19.19 8.15 -7.57
C LEU A 517 20.60 7.59 -7.37
N VAL A 518 21.31 8.12 -6.38
CA VAL A 518 22.65 7.69 -6.01
C VAL A 518 22.64 7.20 -4.56
N SER A 519 23.22 6.02 -4.32
CA SER A 519 23.53 5.55 -2.96
C SER A 519 25.04 5.49 -2.77
N VAL A 520 25.53 6.09 -1.69
CA VAL A 520 26.94 6.10 -1.32
C VAL A 520 27.11 5.33 -0.02
N THR A 521 27.90 4.27 -0.07
CA THR A 521 28.13 3.36 1.06
C THR A 521 29.54 3.54 1.60
N PHE A 522 29.70 3.67 2.92
CA PHE A 522 30.95 3.81 3.64
C PHE A 522 31.11 2.65 4.63
N THR A 523 32.20 1.88 4.53
CA THR A 523 32.48 0.75 5.45
C THR A 523 33.37 1.16 6.62
N ASN A 524 33.42 0.32 7.66
CA ASN A 524 34.27 0.49 8.84
C ASN A 524 33.94 1.78 9.63
N MET A 525 32.64 2.09 9.70
CA MET A 525 32.10 3.20 10.48
C MET A 525 31.58 2.67 11.80
N SER A 526 32.00 3.24 12.92
CA SER A 526 31.45 2.96 14.25
C SER A 526 30.77 4.21 14.82
N ASP A 527 29.63 4.00 15.47
CA ASP A 527 28.91 5.03 16.23
C ASP A 527 29.73 5.52 17.44
#